data_AF-A0A1B3LU63-F1
#
_entry.id   AF-A0A1B3LU63-F1
#
_cell.length_a   1.000
_cell.length_b   1.000
_cell.length_c   1.000
_cell.angle_alpha   90.00
_cell.angle_beta   90.00
_cell.angle_gamma   90.00
#
_symmetry.space_group_name_H-M   'P 1'
#
loop_
_entity.id
_entity.type
_entity.pdbx_description
1 polymer ?
#
loop_
_entity_poly.entity_id
_entity_poly.type
_entity_poly.pdbx_seq_one_letter_code
_entity_poly.pdbx_strand_id
1 'polypeptide(L)'
;MRMSDITPAQSCMTVLYDGDCPLCRREIAVYQGLAAREPVRWVDVSTPGTALPNERSTLLARFHVQQEDGSLLSGAEAFLALWARLPGWRWLAFLGRVPGASWLMERTYVGFLRVRPAMQRLARGLDAPAVPDDMLAELRSDHAGETGAVWIYRGIALVTRDAELKAFAQRHGATEQDHLRRVCEVLPWARRSWLLPAWRVAGFLTGALPALVGPRAVHATIASVETFVDHHYQQQIDRIEGRPGVEHLRALLVECQADEVAHRDEALALQSRPPGALLRAWCALVGSGSATAVKLARLV
;
A
#
# COMPACT_ATOMS: atom_id res chain seq x y z
N MET A 1 -14.67 9.78 58.29
CA MET A 1 -14.99 9.55 56.87
C MET A 1 -13.84 10.16 56.07
N ARG A 2 -13.07 9.34 55.36
CA ARG A 2 -11.72 9.68 54.85
C ARG A 2 -11.79 10.73 53.74
N MET A 3 -10.95 11.76 53.88
CA MET A 3 -10.46 12.56 52.75
C MET A 3 -9.81 11.61 51.74
N SER A 4 -10.36 11.54 50.53
CA SER A 4 -9.71 10.86 49.42
C SER A 4 -8.65 11.81 48.86
N ASP A 5 -7.39 11.43 49.08
CA ASP A 5 -6.20 12.02 48.49
C ASP A 5 -6.34 12.04 46.96
N ILE A 6 -6.50 13.23 46.39
CA ILE A 6 -6.24 13.47 44.97
C ILE A 6 -4.72 13.48 44.83
N THR A 7 -4.15 12.35 44.41
CA THR A 7 -2.75 12.29 43.99
C THR A 7 -2.59 13.28 42.83
N PRO A 8 -1.72 14.30 42.90
CA PRO A 8 -1.49 15.18 41.77
C PRO A 8 -0.97 14.31 40.62
N ALA A 9 -1.70 14.30 39.51
CA ALA A 9 -1.22 13.70 38.28
C ALA A 9 0.18 14.26 38.02
N GLN A 10 1.18 13.38 37.87
CA GLN A 10 2.55 13.77 37.62
C GLN A 10 2.58 14.77 36.46
N SER A 11 2.86 16.04 36.76
CA SER A 11 2.88 17.13 35.80
C SER A 11 4.09 16.95 34.90
N CYS A 12 3.91 16.27 33.78
CA CYS A 12 4.94 16.11 32.75
C CYS A 12 4.46 16.66 31.41
N MET A 13 5.40 17.13 30.60
CA MET A 13 5.08 17.66 29.27
C MET A 13 4.38 16.61 28.42
N THR A 14 3.29 17.01 27.75
CA THR A 14 2.55 16.14 26.84
C THR A 14 2.73 16.59 25.40
N VAL A 15 3.25 15.71 24.54
CA VAL A 15 3.31 15.92 23.09
C VAL A 15 2.04 15.37 22.46
N LEU A 16 1.35 16.24 21.70
CA LEU A 16 0.12 15.92 20.99
C LEU A 16 0.47 15.72 19.50
N TYR A 17 0.26 14.52 18.98
CA TYR A 17 0.63 14.18 17.61
C TYR A 17 -0.49 13.47 16.86
N ASP A 18 -0.39 13.47 15.53
CA ASP A 18 -1.33 12.81 14.62
C ASP A 18 -0.74 11.45 14.18
N GLY A 19 -1.25 10.35 14.75
CA GLY A 19 -0.83 8.99 14.40
C GLY A 19 -1.27 8.52 13.01
N ASP A 20 -2.33 9.12 12.44
CA ASP A 20 -2.85 8.80 11.10
C ASP A 20 -2.04 9.51 10.00
N CYS A 21 -1.18 10.45 10.37
CA CYS A 21 -0.25 11.11 9.47
C CYS A 21 1.11 10.37 9.45
N PRO A 22 1.51 9.75 8.33
CA PRO A 22 2.74 8.97 8.26
C PRO A 22 4.02 9.78 8.48
N LEU A 23 4.00 11.08 8.15
CA LEU A 23 5.13 11.98 8.41
C LEU A 23 5.27 12.24 9.92
N CYS A 24 4.15 12.56 10.57
CA CYS A 24 4.13 12.84 12.01
C CYS A 24 4.49 11.59 12.79
N ARG A 25 3.92 10.43 12.45
CA ARG A 25 4.28 9.16 13.07
C ARG A 25 5.78 8.86 12.98
N ARG A 26 6.41 9.04 11.81
CA ARG A 26 7.86 8.82 11.64
C ARG A 26 8.70 9.80 12.46
N GLU A 27 8.34 11.08 12.44
CA GLU A 27 9.01 12.11 13.23
C GLU A 27 8.91 11.82 14.74
N ILE A 28 7.72 11.48 15.22
CA ILE A 28 7.48 11.15 16.63
C ILE A 28 8.21 9.86 17.04
N ALA A 29 8.28 8.85 16.17
CA ALA A 29 9.04 7.63 16.44
C ALA A 29 10.55 7.91 16.65
N VAL A 30 11.13 8.86 15.89
CA VAL A 30 12.50 9.33 16.14
C VAL A 30 12.62 9.92 17.54
N TYR A 31 11.68 10.76 17.97
CA TYR A 31 11.73 11.37 19.29
C TYR A 31 11.46 10.39 20.43
N GLN A 32 10.51 9.47 20.27
CA GLN A 32 10.22 8.41 21.24
C GLN A 32 11.40 7.44 21.43
N GLY A 33 12.22 7.23 20.39
CA GLY A 33 13.45 6.44 20.47
C GLY A 33 14.58 7.12 21.25
N LEU A 34 14.45 8.39 21.61
CA LEU A 34 15.44 9.12 22.42
C LEU A 34 15.08 9.03 23.90
N ALA A 35 16.06 8.71 24.74
CA ALA A 35 15.91 8.77 26.19
C ALA A 35 15.81 10.24 26.66
N ALA A 36 14.58 10.77 26.69
CA ALA A 36 14.31 12.12 27.17
C ALA A 36 14.83 12.29 28.61
N ARG A 37 15.38 13.47 28.91
CA ARG A 37 15.96 13.76 30.24
C ARG A 37 14.90 13.95 31.32
N GLU A 38 13.72 14.38 30.89
CA GLU A 38 12.54 14.55 31.72
C GLU A 38 11.42 13.70 31.10
N PRO A 39 10.49 13.17 31.91
CA PRO A 39 9.36 12.40 31.40
C PRO A 39 8.57 13.20 30.36
N VAL A 40 8.32 12.60 29.19
CA VAL A 40 7.44 13.14 28.16
C VAL A 40 6.30 12.17 27.94
N ARG A 41 5.07 12.65 28.09
CA ARG A 41 3.87 11.91 27.74
C ARG A 41 3.57 12.11 26.26
N TRP A 42 3.23 11.03 25.56
CA TRP A 42 2.86 11.06 24.13
C TRP A 42 1.38 10.73 24.01
N VAL A 43 0.62 11.59 23.33
CA VAL A 43 -0.83 11.40 23.14
C VAL A 43 -1.15 11.51 21.66
N ASP A 44 -1.72 10.42 21.14
CA ASP A 44 -2.23 10.37 19.77
C ASP A 44 -3.61 11.05 19.69
N VAL A 45 -3.64 12.14 18.96
CA VAL A 45 -4.81 12.98 18.70
C VAL A 45 -5.73 12.34 17.67
N SER A 46 -5.30 11.36 16.87
CA SER A 46 -6.19 10.68 15.91
C SER A 46 -7.11 9.65 16.58
N THR A 47 -6.73 9.10 17.73
CA THR A 47 -7.50 8.06 18.43
C THR A 47 -8.86 8.58 18.92
N PRO A 48 -10.00 7.96 18.53
CA PRO A 48 -11.33 8.36 19.00
C PRO A 48 -11.48 8.25 20.52
N GLY A 49 -12.19 9.20 21.14
CA GLY A 49 -12.44 9.18 22.59
C GLY A 49 -11.29 9.65 23.48
N THR A 50 -10.11 9.94 22.92
CA THR A 50 -9.02 10.60 23.66
C THR A 50 -9.47 11.95 24.21
N ALA A 51 -9.28 12.18 25.50
CA ALA A 51 -9.49 13.48 26.13
C ALA A 51 -8.41 14.47 25.65
N LEU A 52 -8.83 15.57 25.04
CA LEU A 52 -7.95 16.55 24.40
C LEU A 52 -8.08 17.92 25.07
N PRO A 53 -6.99 18.70 25.19
CA PRO A 53 -7.03 20.03 25.80
C PRO A 53 -7.62 21.12 24.89
N ASN A 54 -7.88 20.80 23.61
CA ASN A 54 -8.44 21.72 22.63
C ASN A 54 -9.20 20.93 21.55
N GLU A 55 -9.87 21.62 20.62
CA GLU A 55 -10.53 21.03 19.48
C GLU A 55 -9.56 20.17 18.65
N ARG A 56 -10.02 18.97 18.29
CA ARG A 56 -9.22 17.99 17.54
C ARG A 56 -8.75 18.53 16.20
N SER A 57 -9.59 19.27 15.47
CA SER A 57 -9.25 19.95 14.22
C SER A 57 -8.03 20.85 14.36
N THR A 58 -7.97 21.64 15.44
CA THR A 58 -6.86 22.53 15.77
C THR A 58 -5.58 21.73 16.05
N LEU A 59 -5.69 20.67 16.85
CA LEU A 59 -4.55 19.83 17.23
C LEU A 59 -3.99 19.00 16.07
N LEU A 60 -4.81 18.67 15.06
CA LEU A 60 -4.35 18.00 13.84
C LEU A 60 -3.73 18.98 12.82
N ALA A 61 -4.20 20.23 12.80
CA ALA A 61 -3.72 21.25 11.87
C ALA A 61 -2.26 21.63 12.12
N ARG A 62 -1.82 21.64 13.38
CA ARG A 62 -0.48 22.09 13.79
C ARG A 62 0.12 21.17 14.87
N PHE A 63 1.44 21.22 15.02
CA PHE A 63 2.15 20.49 16.08
C PHE A 63 1.97 21.21 17.41
N HIS A 64 1.68 20.45 18.47
CA HIS A 64 1.38 21.01 19.78
C HIS A 64 2.07 20.25 20.91
N VAL A 65 2.42 21.01 21.95
CA VAL A 65 2.96 20.51 23.21
C VAL A 65 2.20 21.19 24.34
N GLN A 66 1.65 20.40 25.25
CA GLN A 66 1.10 20.89 26.51
C GLN A 66 2.18 20.85 27.59
N GLN A 67 2.42 21.98 28.23
CA GLN A 67 3.36 22.11 29.34
C GLN A 67 2.75 21.61 30.66
N GLU A 68 3.59 21.52 31.68
CA GLU A 68 3.24 21.04 33.02
C GLU A 68 2.26 21.98 33.75
N ASP A 69 2.27 23.26 33.41
CA ASP A 69 1.33 24.28 33.90
C ASP A 69 -0.02 24.28 33.15
N GLY A 70 -0.18 23.38 32.18
CA GLY A 70 -1.36 23.26 31.33
C GLY A 70 -1.36 24.16 30.10
N SER A 71 -0.37 25.05 29.93
CA SER A 71 -0.25 25.92 28.76
C SER A 71 -0.03 25.11 27.48
N LEU A 72 -0.69 25.50 26.39
CA LEU A 72 -0.64 24.81 25.11
C LEU A 72 0.22 25.60 24.12
N LEU A 73 1.41 25.09 23.83
CA LEU A 73 2.30 25.63 22.80
C LEU A 73 1.96 25.05 21.43
N SER A 74 2.20 25.82 20.37
CA SER A 74 1.99 25.38 18.99
C SER A 74 3.17 25.75 18.08
N GLY A 75 3.31 25.03 16.96
CA GLY A 75 4.26 25.36 15.90
C GLY A 75 5.71 25.38 16.38
N ALA A 76 6.47 26.42 16.01
CA ALA A 76 7.90 26.51 16.33
C ALA A 76 8.16 26.47 17.85
N GLU A 77 7.32 27.10 18.67
CA GLU A 77 7.48 27.11 20.13
C GLU A 77 7.31 25.72 20.73
N ALA A 78 6.35 24.94 20.21
CA ALA A 78 6.15 23.55 20.63
C ALA A 78 7.38 22.68 20.31
N PHE A 79 7.97 22.84 19.12
CA PHE A 79 9.21 22.14 18.75
C PHE A 79 10.40 22.53 19.63
N LEU A 80 10.59 23.83 19.87
CA LEU A 80 11.67 24.32 20.72
C LEU A 80 11.54 23.80 22.17
N ALA A 81 10.31 23.75 22.70
CA ALA A 81 10.04 23.18 24.02
C ALA A 81 10.36 21.68 24.09
N LEU A 82 9.99 20.91 23.06
CA LEU A 82 10.33 19.48 22.98
C LEU A 82 11.85 19.27 22.85
N TRP A 83 12.52 19.94 21.92
CA TRP A 83 13.96 19.78 21.67
C TRP A 83 14.83 20.19 22.86
N ALA A 84 14.35 21.09 23.72
CA ALA A 84 15.04 21.43 24.97
C ALA A 84 15.16 20.24 25.95
N ARG A 85 14.20 19.30 25.90
CA ARG A 85 14.13 18.11 26.76
C ARG A 85 14.80 16.86 26.15
N LEU A 86 15.02 16.85 24.82
CA LEU A 86 15.61 15.72 24.10
C LEU A 86 17.15 15.76 24.09
N PRO A 87 17.85 14.64 24.32
CA PRO A 87 19.31 14.57 24.23
C PRO A 87 19.79 14.81 22.79
N GLY A 88 20.84 15.60 22.60
CA GLY A 88 21.43 15.87 21.27
C GLY A 88 20.72 16.96 20.45
N TRP A 89 19.49 17.34 20.79
CA TRP A 89 18.69 18.35 20.06
C TRP A 89 18.67 19.73 20.75
N ARG A 90 19.22 19.85 21.96
CA ARG A 90 19.20 21.09 22.77
C ARG A 90 19.84 22.30 22.12
N TRP A 91 20.81 22.09 21.24
CA TRP A 91 21.46 23.18 20.51
C TRP A 91 20.48 23.85 19.53
N LEU A 92 19.49 23.12 18.99
CA LEU A 92 18.40 23.71 18.20
C LEU A 92 17.49 24.57 19.07
N ALA A 93 17.18 24.10 20.28
CA ALA A 93 16.44 24.91 21.25
C ALA A 93 17.22 26.19 21.64
N PHE A 94 18.55 26.10 21.75
CA PHE A 94 19.42 27.26 22.00
C PHE A 94 19.44 28.24 20.82
N LEU A 95 19.52 27.76 19.57
CA LEU A 95 19.42 28.61 18.39
C LEU A 95 18.10 29.36 18.31
N GLY A 96 17.01 28.75 18.78
CA GLY A 96 15.70 29.41 18.88
C GLY A 96 15.68 30.62 19.82
N ARG A 97 16.67 30.79 20.71
CA ARG A 97 16.80 31.94 21.63
C ARG A 97 17.46 33.15 20.98
N VAL A 98 18.03 33.01 19.79
CA VAL A 98 18.59 34.15 19.03
C VAL A 98 17.44 35.07 18.61
N PRO A 99 17.52 36.39 18.82
CA PRO A 99 16.48 37.33 18.39
C PRO A 99 16.11 37.13 16.92
N GLY A 100 14.82 36.89 16.65
CA GLY A 100 14.29 36.65 15.31
C GLY A 100 14.31 35.19 14.83
N ALA A 101 15.00 34.27 15.53
CA ALA A 101 15.05 32.86 15.14
C ALA A 101 13.69 32.16 15.27
N SER A 102 12.97 32.36 16.38
CA SER A 102 11.62 31.80 16.57
C SER A 102 10.64 32.29 15.50
N TRP A 103 10.69 33.58 15.14
CA TRP A 103 9.91 34.15 14.05
C TRP A 103 10.23 33.48 12.71
N LEU A 104 11.52 33.32 12.38
CA LEU A 104 11.96 32.66 11.15
C LEU A 104 11.51 31.19 11.11
N MET A 105 11.66 30.47 12.22
CA MET A 105 11.22 29.08 12.35
C MET A 105 9.71 28.95 12.17
N GLU A 106 8.92 29.84 12.77
CA GLU A 106 7.47 29.85 12.63
C GLU A 106 7.05 30.15 11.18
N ARG A 107 7.73 31.08 10.50
CA ARG A 107 7.50 31.36 9.07
C ARG A 107 7.80 30.14 8.19
N THR A 108 8.93 29.48 8.44
CA THR A 108 9.31 28.24 7.74
C THR A 108 8.31 27.12 8.02
N TYR A 109 7.89 26.95 9.27
CA TYR A 109 6.91 25.96 9.69
C TYR A 109 5.55 26.18 9.00
N VAL A 110 5.03 27.41 8.99
CA VAL A 110 3.79 27.76 8.28
C VAL A 110 3.93 27.53 6.77
N GLY A 111 5.11 27.81 6.20
CA GLY A 111 5.43 27.46 4.81
C GLY A 111 5.34 25.95 4.56
N PHE A 112 5.96 25.15 5.44
CA PHE A 112 5.93 23.68 5.39
C PHE A 112 4.49 23.14 5.48
N LEU A 113 3.62 23.73 6.31
CA LEU A 113 2.22 23.31 6.41
C LEU A 113 1.45 23.38 5.07
N ARG A 114 1.86 24.24 4.13
CA ARG A 114 1.27 24.29 2.78
C ARG A 114 1.72 23.11 1.90
N VAL A 115 2.93 22.62 2.10
CA VAL A 115 3.53 21.50 1.37
C VAL A 115 3.18 20.15 2.02
N ARG A 116 2.90 20.15 3.33
CA ARG A 116 2.55 18.98 4.15
C ARG A 116 1.52 18.06 3.50
N PRO A 117 0.39 18.51 2.91
CA PRO A 117 -0.57 17.61 2.29
C PRO A 117 0.00 16.82 1.11
N ALA A 118 0.88 17.42 0.29
CA ALA A 118 1.51 16.72 -0.83
C ALA A 118 2.53 15.69 -0.32
N MET A 119 3.34 16.06 0.67
CA MET A 119 4.28 15.13 1.31
C MET A 119 3.56 14.00 2.05
N GLN A 120 2.42 14.27 2.68
CA GLN A 120 1.59 13.25 3.33
C GLN A 120 1.07 12.24 2.30
N ARG A 121 0.59 12.69 1.14
CA ARG A 121 0.19 11.76 0.05
C ARG A 121 1.35 10.90 -0.40
N LEU A 122 2.53 11.50 -0.59
CA LEU A 122 3.73 10.76 -0.99
C LEU A 122 4.12 9.72 0.07
N ALA A 123 4.15 10.13 1.34
CA ALA A 123 4.49 9.28 2.48
C ALA A 123 3.46 8.19 2.76
N ARG A 124 2.16 8.43 2.54
CA ARG A 124 1.11 7.41 2.55
C ARG A 124 1.30 6.42 1.41
N GLY A 125 1.73 6.89 0.24
CA GLY A 125 2.11 6.02 -0.87
C GLY A 125 3.31 5.10 -0.57
N LEU A 126 4.12 5.44 0.45
CA LEU A 126 5.20 4.58 0.98
C LEU A 126 4.73 3.68 2.13
N ASP A 127 3.68 4.06 2.85
CA ASP A 127 3.10 3.33 3.97
C ASP A 127 1.80 2.64 3.53
N ALA A 128 1.89 1.37 3.08
CA ALA A 128 0.69 0.54 2.90
C ALA A 128 0.15 0.02 4.24
N PRO A 129 -1.11 -0.49 4.26
CA PRO A 129 -1.52 -1.46 5.28
C PRO A 129 -0.45 -2.54 5.45
N ALA A 130 -0.36 -3.12 6.65
CA ALA A 130 0.72 -4.02 7.06
C ALA A 130 0.76 -5.30 6.20
N VAL A 131 1.27 -5.20 4.98
CA VAL A 131 1.72 -6.34 4.20
C VAL A 131 2.99 -6.85 4.87
N PRO A 132 3.03 -8.12 5.28
CA PRO A 132 4.26 -8.69 5.80
C PRO A 132 5.44 -8.54 4.84
N ASP A 133 6.63 -8.24 5.35
CA ASP A 133 7.81 -8.01 4.50
C ASP A 133 8.11 -9.20 3.57
N ASP A 134 7.84 -10.42 4.03
CA ASP A 134 7.98 -11.67 3.28
C ASP A 134 6.97 -11.80 2.12
N MET A 135 5.83 -11.09 2.19
CA MET A 135 4.80 -11.08 1.15
C MET A 135 5.00 -9.97 0.10
N LEU A 136 5.88 -9.00 0.34
CA LEU A 136 6.08 -7.87 -0.57
C LEU A 136 6.63 -8.28 -1.93
N ALA A 137 7.40 -9.36 -2.01
CA ALA A 137 7.87 -9.89 -3.29
C ALA A 137 6.74 -10.59 -4.05
N GLU A 138 5.85 -11.30 -3.35
CA GLU A 138 4.70 -11.99 -3.95
C GLU A 138 3.69 -10.98 -4.51
N LEU A 139 3.28 -9.99 -3.72
CA LEU A 139 2.38 -8.93 -4.20
C LEU A 139 2.98 -8.11 -5.34
N ARG A 140 4.31 -7.97 -5.41
CA ARG A 140 4.97 -7.34 -6.56
C ARG A 140 4.79 -8.17 -7.83
N SER A 141 4.89 -9.50 -7.69
CA SER A 141 4.61 -10.42 -8.78
C SER A 141 3.14 -10.41 -9.19
N ASP A 142 2.20 -10.25 -8.24
CA ASP A 142 0.77 -10.09 -8.55
C ASP A 142 0.54 -8.80 -9.31
N HIS A 143 1.06 -7.67 -8.82
CA HIS A 143 0.95 -6.39 -9.53
C HIS A 143 1.49 -6.46 -10.97
N ALA A 144 2.59 -7.19 -11.20
CA ALA A 144 3.10 -7.45 -12.55
C ALA A 144 2.18 -8.39 -13.36
N GLY A 145 1.68 -9.46 -12.73
CA GLY A 145 0.76 -10.44 -13.29
C GLY A 145 -0.57 -9.82 -13.72
N GLU A 146 -1.24 -9.10 -12.83
CA GLU A 146 -2.48 -8.35 -13.08
C GLU A 146 -2.29 -7.32 -14.20
N THR A 147 -1.14 -6.64 -14.23
CA THR A 147 -0.79 -5.75 -15.35
C THR A 147 -0.68 -6.54 -16.66
N GLY A 148 -0.07 -7.72 -16.65
CA GLY A 148 0.01 -8.61 -17.80
C GLY A 148 -1.38 -9.08 -18.26
N ALA A 149 -2.22 -9.54 -17.34
CA ALA A 149 -3.57 -10.05 -17.57
C ALA A 149 -4.48 -9.01 -18.24
N VAL A 150 -4.51 -7.77 -17.71
CA VAL A 150 -5.20 -6.64 -18.35
C VAL A 150 -4.77 -6.46 -19.81
N TRP A 151 -3.48 -6.64 -20.10
CA TRP A 151 -2.97 -6.47 -21.46
C TRP A 151 -3.18 -7.70 -22.35
N ILE A 152 -3.28 -8.92 -21.81
CA ILE A 152 -3.76 -10.11 -22.53
C ILE A 152 -5.14 -9.82 -23.12
N TYR A 153 -6.08 -9.41 -22.28
CA TYR A 153 -7.45 -9.14 -22.73
C TYR A 153 -7.54 -7.95 -23.71
N ARG A 154 -6.72 -6.90 -23.52
CA ARG A 154 -6.60 -5.81 -24.50
C ARG A 154 -6.05 -6.29 -25.84
N GLY A 155 -5.07 -7.19 -25.84
CA GLY A 155 -4.51 -7.81 -27.04
C GLY A 155 -5.57 -8.59 -27.82
N ILE A 156 -6.36 -9.41 -27.11
CA ILE A 156 -7.47 -10.17 -27.70
C ILE A 156 -8.50 -9.22 -28.31
N ALA A 157 -8.99 -8.25 -27.54
CA ALA A 157 -10.05 -7.33 -27.94
C ALA A 157 -9.66 -6.42 -29.13
N LEU A 158 -8.37 -6.12 -29.29
CA LEU A 158 -7.86 -5.33 -30.41
C LEU A 158 -7.80 -6.13 -31.71
N VAL A 159 -7.42 -7.42 -31.61
CA VAL A 159 -7.11 -8.24 -32.78
C VAL A 159 -8.30 -9.04 -33.28
N THR A 160 -9.15 -9.52 -32.38
CA THR A 160 -10.29 -10.37 -32.77
C THR A 160 -11.31 -9.61 -33.60
N ARG A 161 -11.90 -10.31 -34.58
CA ARG A 161 -13.08 -9.86 -35.33
C ARG A 161 -14.38 -10.51 -34.83
N ASP A 162 -14.26 -11.51 -33.96
CA ASP A 162 -15.38 -12.23 -33.37
C ASP A 162 -15.99 -11.39 -32.24
N ALA A 163 -17.29 -11.11 -32.34
CA ALA A 163 -18.02 -10.28 -31.39
C ALA A 163 -18.17 -10.94 -30.01
N GLU A 164 -18.37 -12.26 -29.96
CA GLU A 164 -18.49 -13.01 -28.71
C GLU A 164 -17.15 -13.05 -27.99
N LEU A 165 -16.07 -13.33 -28.72
CA LEU A 165 -14.72 -13.32 -28.16
C LEU A 165 -14.29 -11.92 -27.69
N LYS A 166 -14.71 -10.88 -28.41
CA LYS A 166 -14.45 -9.50 -27.99
C LYS A 166 -15.20 -9.16 -26.71
N ALA A 167 -16.47 -9.56 -26.60
CA ALA A 167 -17.27 -9.37 -25.40
C ALA A 167 -16.69 -10.15 -24.21
N PHE A 168 -16.25 -11.40 -24.43
CA PHE A 168 -15.49 -12.19 -23.46
C PHE A 168 -14.26 -11.40 -22.98
N ALA A 169 -13.40 -10.95 -23.89
CA ALA A 169 -12.19 -10.23 -23.50
C ALA A 169 -12.47 -8.92 -22.74
N GLN A 170 -13.55 -8.20 -23.08
CA GLN A 170 -13.93 -6.98 -22.37
C GLN A 170 -14.45 -7.24 -20.95
N ARG A 171 -15.22 -8.32 -20.74
CA ARG A 171 -15.71 -8.68 -19.41
C ARG A 171 -14.58 -9.08 -18.48
N HIS A 172 -13.78 -10.07 -18.89
CA HIS A 172 -12.67 -10.57 -18.09
C HIS A 172 -11.62 -9.46 -17.87
N GLY A 173 -11.30 -8.69 -18.91
CA GLY A 173 -10.38 -7.56 -18.79
C GLY A 173 -10.85 -6.46 -17.83
N ALA A 174 -12.15 -6.34 -17.55
CA ALA A 174 -12.66 -5.44 -16.52
C ALA A 174 -12.42 -6.02 -15.11
N THR A 175 -12.59 -7.33 -14.93
CA THR A 175 -12.23 -8.04 -13.69
C THR A 175 -10.73 -7.89 -13.38
N GLU A 176 -9.85 -8.14 -14.35
CA GLU A 176 -8.39 -7.97 -14.17
C GLU A 176 -8.00 -6.52 -13.82
N GLN A 177 -8.72 -5.55 -14.39
CA GLN A 177 -8.47 -4.15 -14.07
C GLN A 177 -8.87 -3.82 -12.63
N ASP A 178 -9.91 -4.48 -12.11
CA ASP A 178 -10.30 -4.37 -10.72
C ASP A 178 -9.30 -5.08 -9.79
N HIS A 179 -8.83 -6.28 -10.15
CA HIS A 179 -7.74 -6.98 -9.44
C HIS A 179 -6.51 -6.10 -9.31
N LEU A 180 -6.03 -5.53 -10.42
CA LEU A 180 -4.88 -4.61 -10.42
C LEU A 180 -5.10 -3.40 -9.49
N ARG A 181 -6.31 -2.85 -9.46
CA ARG A 181 -6.66 -1.74 -8.57
C ARG A 181 -6.58 -2.18 -7.11
N ARG A 182 -7.21 -3.30 -6.75
CA ARG A 182 -7.21 -3.83 -5.38
C ARG A 182 -5.78 -4.20 -4.92
N VAL A 183 -4.98 -4.82 -5.77
CA VAL A 183 -3.55 -5.08 -5.49
C VAL A 183 -2.78 -3.76 -5.27
N CYS A 184 -3.06 -2.72 -6.05
CA CYS A 184 -2.46 -1.39 -5.86
C CYS A 184 -2.86 -0.72 -4.53
N GLU A 185 -4.00 -1.06 -3.95
CA GLU A 185 -4.45 -0.53 -2.66
C GLU A 185 -3.66 -1.12 -1.49
N VAL A 186 -3.23 -2.37 -1.60
CA VAL A 186 -2.39 -3.05 -0.59
C VAL A 186 -0.89 -2.90 -0.84
N LEU A 187 -0.45 -2.70 -2.09
CA LEU A 187 0.98 -2.59 -2.44
C LEU A 187 1.40 -1.13 -2.67
N PRO A 188 2.31 -0.57 -1.83
CA PRO A 188 2.85 0.77 -1.99
C PRO A 188 3.43 0.98 -3.38
N TRP A 189 3.26 2.17 -3.97
CA TRP A 189 3.79 2.45 -5.31
C TRP A 189 5.31 2.28 -5.39
N ALA A 190 6.04 2.53 -4.29
CA ALA A 190 7.49 2.35 -4.23
C ALA A 190 7.93 0.88 -4.14
N ARG A 191 7.01 -0.06 -3.88
CA ARG A 191 7.28 -1.51 -3.82
C ARG A 191 6.66 -2.26 -5.01
N ARG A 192 6.01 -1.57 -5.95
CA ARG A 192 5.48 -2.11 -7.20
C ARG A 192 6.60 -2.39 -8.21
N SER A 193 6.33 -3.32 -9.13
CA SER A 193 7.28 -3.65 -10.20
C SER A 193 7.58 -2.42 -11.06
N TRP A 194 8.84 -2.11 -11.30
CA TRP A 194 9.22 -1.02 -12.22
C TRP A 194 9.27 -1.47 -13.70
N LEU A 195 9.28 -2.78 -13.96
CA LEU A 195 9.35 -3.35 -15.33
C LEU A 195 7.97 -3.45 -16.03
N LEU A 196 7.00 -2.61 -15.66
CA LEU A 196 5.64 -2.65 -16.23
C LEU A 196 5.59 -2.55 -17.75
N PRO A 197 6.41 -1.71 -18.45
CA PRO A 197 6.36 -1.67 -19.90
C PRO A 197 6.62 -3.04 -20.55
N ALA A 198 7.53 -3.84 -20.01
CA ALA A 198 7.79 -5.19 -20.52
C ALA A 198 6.59 -6.11 -20.29
N TRP A 199 5.99 -6.07 -19.10
CA TRP A 199 4.81 -6.87 -18.76
C TRP A 199 3.59 -6.55 -19.62
N ARG A 200 3.40 -5.27 -19.96
CA ARG A 200 2.35 -4.82 -20.88
C ARG A 200 2.55 -5.39 -22.29
N VAL A 201 3.77 -5.34 -22.81
CA VAL A 201 4.11 -5.87 -24.13
C VAL A 201 3.95 -7.40 -24.14
N ALA A 202 4.48 -8.09 -23.13
CA ALA A 202 4.37 -9.55 -23.02
C ALA A 202 2.90 -10.00 -22.93
N GLY A 203 2.11 -9.39 -22.03
CA GLY A 203 0.69 -9.69 -21.90
C GLY A 203 -0.07 -9.44 -23.20
N PHE A 204 0.16 -8.28 -23.84
CA PHE A 204 -0.46 -7.96 -25.12
C PHE A 204 -0.19 -9.03 -26.18
N LEU A 205 1.07 -9.47 -26.34
CA LEU A 205 1.44 -10.50 -27.32
C LEU A 205 0.81 -11.85 -26.99
N THR A 206 0.78 -12.24 -25.71
CA THR A 206 0.13 -13.47 -25.25
C THR A 206 -1.37 -13.50 -25.57
N GLY A 207 -2.05 -12.36 -25.55
CA GLY A 207 -3.45 -12.27 -25.98
C GLY A 207 -3.66 -12.11 -27.49
N ALA A 208 -2.86 -11.27 -28.13
CA ALA A 208 -2.99 -10.93 -29.55
C ALA A 208 -2.65 -12.10 -30.47
N LEU A 209 -1.59 -12.85 -30.19
CA LEU A 209 -1.13 -13.93 -31.08
C LEU A 209 -2.15 -15.08 -31.20
N PRO A 210 -2.73 -15.61 -30.11
CA PRO A 210 -3.79 -16.61 -30.22
C PRO A 210 -5.07 -16.05 -30.84
N ALA A 211 -5.39 -14.78 -30.63
CA ALA A 211 -6.56 -14.14 -31.24
C ALA A 211 -6.47 -14.07 -32.77
N LEU A 212 -5.26 -13.99 -33.35
CA LEU A 212 -5.05 -14.11 -34.81
C LEU A 212 -5.41 -15.51 -35.34
N VAL A 213 -5.25 -16.55 -34.51
CA VAL A 213 -5.52 -17.94 -34.88
C VAL A 213 -7.01 -18.28 -34.72
N GLY A 214 -7.64 -17.77 -33.66
CA GLY A 214 -9.09 -17.85 -33.46
C GLY A 214 -9.51 -18.18 -32.02
N PRO A 215 -10.82 -18.22 -31.73
CA PRO A 215 -11.38 -18.33 -30.38
C PRO A 215 -10.84 -19.52 -29.58
N ARG A 216 -10.69 -20.68 -30.24
CA ARG A 216 -10.15 -21.89 -29.64
C ARG A 216 -8.73 -21.71 -29.09
N ALA A 217 -7.87 -20.98 -29.79
CA ALA A 217 -6.50 -20.73 -29.33
C ALA A 217 -6.48 -19.76 -28.15
N VAL A 218 -7.37 -18.76 -28.16
CA VAL A 218 -7.56 -17.84 -27.03
C VAL A 218 -8.03 -18.57 -25.79
N HIS A 219 -9.13 -19.34 -25.86
CA HIS A 219 -9.67 -20.07 -24.71
C HIS A 219 -8.64 -21.04 -24.11
N ALA A 220 -7.87 -21.75 -24.94
CA ALA A 220 -6.79 -22.61 -24.46
C ALA A 220 -5.62 -21.83 -23.82
N THR A 221 -5.32 -20.63 -24.32
CA THR A 221 -4.30 -19.76 -23.73
C THR A 221 -4.77 -19.22 -22.38
N ILE A 222 -5.99 -18.69 -22.29
CA ILE A 222 -6.58 -18.20 -21.05
C ILE A 222 -6.64 -19.32 -20.01
N ALA A 223 -7.22 -20.48 -20.34
CA ALA A 223 -7.26 -21.61 -19.42
C ALA A 223 -5.87 -22.00 -18.89
N SER A 224 -4.83 -21.93 -19.73
CA SER A 224 -3.45 -22.21 -19.32
C SER A 224 -2.84 -21.12 -18.43
N VAL A 225 -3.16 -19.85 -18.67
CA VAL A 225 -2.74 -18.72 -17.83
C VAL A 225 -3.45 -18.81 -16.48
N GLU A 226 -4.78 -18.93 -16.47
CA GLU A 226 -5.54 -18.95 -15.22
C GLU A 226 -5.26 -20.18 -14.37
N THR A 227 -4.91 -21.33 -14.96
CA THR A 227 -4.41 -22.48 -14.20
C THR A 227 -3.11 -22.15 -13.46
N PHE A 228 -2.22 -21.36 -14.07
CA PHE A 228 -1.00 -20.92 -13.41
C PHE A 228 -1.32 -19.89 -12.30
N VAL A 229 -2.20 -18.93 -12.59
CA VAL A 229 -2.57 -17.86 -11.65
C VAL A 229 -3.29 -18.43 -10.42
N ASP A 230 -4.21 -19.38 -10.60
CA ASP A 230 -4.86 -20.12 -9.50
C ASP A 230 -3.82 -20.73 -8.54
N HIS A 231 -2.89 -21.53 -9.06
CA HIS A 231 -1.84 -22.12 -8.23
C HIS A 231 -0.94 -21.07 -7.55
N HIS A 232 -0.67 -19.94 -8.20
CA HIS A 232 0.14 -18.87 -7.64
C HIS A 232 -0.59 -18.15 -6.49
N TYR A 233 -1.89 -17.88 -6.63
CA TYR A 233 -2.71 -17.36 -5.52
C TYR A 233 -2.81 -18.37 -4.38
N GLN A 234 -3.06 -19.65 -4.67
CA GLN A 234 -3.12 -20.69 -3.63
C GLN A 234 -1.85 -20.74 -2.78
N GLN A 235 -0.67 -20.69 -3.43
CA GLN A 235 0.61 -20.67 -2.73
C GLN A 235 0.75 -19.46 -1.78
N GLN A 236 0.16 -18.32 -2.11
CA GLN A 236 0.18 -17.15 -1.24
C GLN A 236 -0.81 -17.26 -0.08
N ILE A 237 -2.01 -17.77 -0.37
CA ILE A 237 -3.06 -18.00 0.64
C ILE A 237 -2.55 -18.98 1.69
N ASP A 238 -1.93 -20.09 1.27
CA ASP A 238 -1.36 -21.11 2.15
C ASP A 238 -0.28 -20.53 3.07
N ARG A 239 0.54 -19.58 2.57
CA ARG A 239 1.60 -18.95 3.36
C ARG A 239 1.10 -18.03 4.47
N ILE A 240 -0.07 -17.44 4.29
CA ILE A 240 -0.64 -16.47 5.25
C ILE A 240 -1.81 -17.04 6.04
N GLU A 241 -2.16 -18.31 5.84
CA GLU A 241 -3.25 -18.96 6.54
C GLU A 241 -2.99 -19.00 8.06
N GLY A 242 -3.99 -18.60 8.84
CA GLY A 242 -3.91 -18.56 10.31
C GLY A 242 -2.99 -17.47 10.88
N ARG A 243 -2.34 -16.64 10.04
CA ARG A 243 -1.51 -15.52 10.51
C ARG A 243 -2.42 -14.36 10.96
N PRO A 244 -2.23 -13.80 12.17
CA PRO A 244 -3.04 -12.68 12.64
C PRO A 244 -2.66 -11.38 11.94
N GLY A 245 -3.63 -10.51 11.68
CA GLY A 245 -3.43 -9.17 11.13
C GLY A 245 -3.29 -9.09 9.61
N VAL A 246 -3.51 -10.20 8.90
CA VAL A 246 -3.48 -10.27 7.42
C VAL A 246 -4.83 -10.70 6.84
N GLU A 247 -5.91 -10.60 7.61
CA GLU A 247 -7.25 -11.05 7.23
C GLU A 247 -7.77 -10.34 5.97
N HIS A 248 -7.50 -9.03 5.85
CA HIS A 248 -7.85 -8.24 4.67
C HIS A 248 -7.07 -8.68 3.43
N LEU A 249 -5.76 -8.94 3.57
CA LEU A 249 -4.93 -9.44 2.48
C LEU A 249 -5.37 -10.84 2.04
N ARG A 250 -5.69 -11.72 2.99
CA ARG A 250 -6.21 -13.06 2.67
C ARG A 250 -7.55 -12.98 1.93
N ALA A 251 -8.46 -12.12 2.37
CA ALA A 251 -9.75 -11.92 1.69
C ALA A 251 -9.55 -11.47 0.24
N LEU A 252 -8.67 -10.48 0.01
CA LEU A 252 -8.28 -10.04 -1.33
C LEU A 252 -7.80 -11.22 -2.21
N LEU A 253 -6.81 -11.98 -1.75
CA LEU A 253 -6.22 -13.06 -2.54
C LEU A 253 -7.23 -14.17 -2.86
N VAL A 254 -8.10 -14.51 -1.90
CA VAL A 254 -9.16 -15.53 -2.09
C VAL A 254 -10.21 -15.05 -3.10
N GLU A 255 -10.62 -13.78 -3.03
CA GLU A 255 -11.56 -13.20 -3.99
C GLU A 255 -10.98 -13.20 -5.41
N CYS A 256 -9.74 -12.71 -5.58
CA CYS A 256 -9.08 -12.75 -6.88
C CYS A 256 -8.95 -14.19 -7.41
N GLN A 257 -8.50 -15.14 -6.57
CA GLN A 257 -8.39 -16.55 -6.97
C GLN A 257 -9.73 -17.14 -7.44
N ALA A 258 -10.83 -16.82 -6.75
CA ALA A 258 -12.15 -17.31 -7.12
C ALA A 258 -12.57 -16.82 -8.51
N ASP A 259 -12.29 -15.55 -8.82
CA ASP A 259 -12.51 -14.97 -10.14
C ASP A 259 -11.64 -15.68 -11.20
N GLU A 260 -10.36 -15.97 -10.93
CA GLU A 260 -9.49 -16.69 -11.88
C GLU A 260 -9.90 -18.15 -12.11
N VAL A 261 -10.37 -18.84 -11.07
CA VAL A 261 -10.93 -20.18 -11.21
C VAL A 261 -12.17 -20.14 -12.11
N ALA A 262 -13.05 -19.15 -11.93
CA ALA A 262 -14.21 -18.98 -12.80
C ALA A 262 -13.79 -18.68 -14.25
N HIS A 263 -12.79 -17.82 -14.46
CA HIS A 263 -12.22 -17.52 -15.78
C HIS A 263 -11.66 -18.77 -16.46
N ARG A 264 -10.89 -19.58 -15.73
CA ARG A 264 -10.33 -20.86 -16.21
C ARG A 264 -11.44 -21.81 -16.64
N ASP A 265 -12.44 -21.99 -15.78
CA ASP A 265 -13.49 -22.98 -15.98
C ASP A 265 -14.41 -22.59 -17.14
N GLU A 266 -14.73 -21.29 -17.31
CA GLU A 266 -15.42 -20.76 -18.49
C GLU A 266 -14.61 -21.02 -19.77
N ALA A 267 -13.31 -20.69 -19.75
CA ALA A 267 -12.43 -20.90 -20.91
C ALA A 267 -12.28 -22.40 -21.27
N LEU A 268 -12.30 -23.30 -20.29
CA LEU A 268 -12.33 -24.75 -20.51
C LEU A 268 -13.67 -25.22 -21.07
N ALA A 269 -14.79 -24.72 -20.56
CA ALA A 269 -16.13 -25.07 -21.05
C ALA A 269 -16.34 -24.64 -22.52
N LEU A 270 -15.74 -23.52 -22.93
CA LEU A 270 -15.76 -23.04 -24.31
C LEU A 270 -14.81 -23.80 -25.26
N GLN A 271 -14.03 -24.76 -24.75
CA GLN A 271 -13.21 -25.64 -25.60
C GLN A 271 -14.02 -26.87 -26.05
N SER A 272 -14.42 -26.87 -27.32
CA SER A 272 -15.20 -27.97 -27.90
C SER A 272 -14.42 -29.28 -28.11
N ARG A 273 -13.07 -29.25 -28.13
CA ARG A 273 -12.18 -30.40 -28.38
C ARG A 273 -10.83 -30.20 -27.68
N PRO A 274 -10.10 -31.26 -27.32
CA PRO A 274 -8.77 -31.13 -26.71
C PRO A 274 -7.77 -30.43 -27.64
N PRO A 275 -6.81 -29.65 -27.11
CA PRO A 275 -5.82 -28.91 -27.90
C PRO A 275 -4.92 -29.86 -28.72
N GLY A 276 -4.61 -29.47 -29.96
CA GLY A 276 -3.64 -30.19 -30.81
C GLY A 276 -2.20 -30.00 -30.34
N ALA A 277 -1.24 -30.71 -30.95
CA ALA A 277 0.16 -30.69 -30.51
C ALA A 277 0.78 -29.28 -30.45
N LEU A 278 0.56 -28.45 -31.48
CA LEU A 278 1.06 -27.07 -31.53
C LEU A 278 0.47 -26.21 -30.42
N LEU A 279 -0.85 -26.30 -30.19
CA LEU A 279 -1.53 -25.53 -29.16
C LEU A 279 -1.10 -25.98 -27.75
N ARG A 280 -0.87 -27.27 -27.54
CA ARG A 280 -0.30 -27.78 -26.28
C ARG A 280 1.12 -27.25 -26.05
N ALA A 281 1.96 -27.24 -27.08
CA ALA A 281 3.30 -26.67 -26.98
C ALA A 281 3.26 -25.16 -26.66
N TRP A 282 2.34 -24.43 -27.27
CA TRP A 282 2.07 -23.03 -26.95
C TRP A 282 1.63 -22.84 -25.49
N CYS A 283 0.63 -23.59 -25.01
CA CYS A 283 0.18 -23.52 -23.61
C CYS A 283 1.32 -23.86 -22.63
N ALA A 284 2.14 -24.86 -22.94
CA ALA A 284 3.30 -25.21 -22.12
C ALA A 284 4.35 -24.07 -22.08
N LEU A 285 4.58 -23.40 -23.22
CA LEU A 285 5.45 -22.23 -23.31
C LEU A 285 4.89 -21.07 -22.47
N VAL A 286 3.60 -20.78 -22.59
CA VAL A 286 2.93 -19.73 -21.81
C VAL A 286 3.03 -20.03 -20.32
N GLY A 287 2.70 -21.24 -19.87
CA GLY A 287 2.81 -21.62 -18.46
C GLY A 287 4.24 -21.52 -17.91
N SER A 288 5.23 -22.01 -18.66
CA SER A 288 6.66 -21.88 -18.27
C SER A 288 7.14 -20.43 -18.26
N GLY A 289 6.63 -19.64 -19.22
CA GLY A 289 6.86 -18.21 -19.34
C GLY A 289 6.31 -17.45 -18.13
N SER A 290 5.06 -17.71 -17.74
CA SER A 290 4.42 -17.12 -16.54
C SER A 290 5.20 -17.45 -15.26
N ALA A 291 5.63 -18.70 -15.10
CA ALA A 291 6.45 -19.11 -13.95
C ALA A 291 7.80 -18.36 -13.88
N THR A 292 8.41 -18.12 -15.03
CA THR A 292 9.66 -17.35 -15.12
C THR A 292 9.42 -15.86 -14.88
N ALA A 293 8.32 -15.31 -15.42
CA ALA A 293 7.93 -13.93 -15.23
C ALA A 293 7.67 -13.60 -13.76
N VAL A 294 6.98 -14.48 -13.02
CA VAL A 294 6.78 -14.34 -11.56
C VAL A 294 8.11 -14.28 -10.81
N LYS A 295 9.06 -15.17 -11.12
CA LYS A 295 10.39 -15.14 -10.48
C LYS A 295 11.13 -13.83 -10.72
N LEU A 296 11.03 -13.27 -11.93
CA LEU A 296 11.62 -11.98 -12.27
C LEU A 296 10.88 -10.83 -11.59
N ALA A 297 9.55 -10.82 -11.61
CA ALA A 297 8.71 -9.79 -11.00
C ALA A 297 8.85 -9.72 -9.48
N ARG A 298 9.22 -10.80 -8.81
CA ARG A 298 9.62 -10.75 -7.39
C ARG A 298 10.85 -9.86 -7.15
N LEU A 299 11.72 -9.68 -8.14
CA LEU A 299 12.99 -8.94 -8.04
C LEU A 299 12.92 -7.49 -8.55
N VAL A 300 11.96 -7.18 -9.44
CA VAL A 300 11.86 -5.89 -10.16
C VAL A 300 10.56 -5.20 -9.90
#